data_AF-A0A968BQH1-F1
#
_entry.id   AF-A0A968BQH1-F1
#
_cell.length_a   1.000
_cell.length_b   1.000
_cell.length_c   1.000
_cell.angle_alpha   90.00
_cell.angle_beta   90.00
_cell.angle_gamma   90.00
#
_symmetry.space_group_name_H-M   'P 1'
#
loop_
_entity.id
_entity.type
_entity.pdbx_description
1 polymer ?
#
loop_
_entity_poly.entity_id
_entity_poly.type
_entity_poly.pdbx_seq_one_letter_code
_entity_poly.pdbx_strand_id
1 'polypeptide(L)'
;MAQRISDWLRRASTGWVALSALLIFLLFSALVLPQQATKAEEETGSSDSPDTSFFYSPSDLYRMAESYGEQGRQAYIRARFTFDLVWPLVYTFFLTTSIGWVFG
;
A
#
# COMPACT_ATOMS: atom_id res chain seq x y z
N MET A 1 8.60 -25.60 -7.42
CA MET A 1 9.12 -24.26 -7.05
C MET A 1 8.26 -23.60 -5.98
N ALA A 2 6.94 -23.43 -6.21
CA ALA A 2 6.02 -22.82 -5.24
C ALA A 2 6.02 -23.48 -3.84
N GLN A 3 6.02 -24.81 -3.77
CA GLN A 3 6.09 -25.54 -2.48
C GLN A 3 7.38 -25.21 -1.70
N ARG A 4 8.54 -25.17 -2.38
CA ARG A 4 9.82 -24.82 -1.73
C ARG A 4 9.82 -23.40 -1.17
N ILE A 5 9.20 -22.47 -1.87
CA ILE A 5 9.04 -21.08 -1.43
C ILE A 5 8.11 -21.02 -0.22
N SER A 6 6.97 -21.71 -0.28
CA SER A 6 6.02 -21.82 0.84
C SER A 6 6.68 -22.40 2.10
N ASP A 7 7.40 -23.51 1.98
CA ASP A 7 8.09 -24.15 3.11
C ASP A 7 9.20 -23.27 3.69
N TRP A 8 9.88 -22.52 2.83
CA TRP A 8 10.87 -21.55 3.28
C TRP A 8 10.21 -20.39 4.05
N LEU A 9 9.13 -19.82 3.51
CA LEU A 9 8.38 -18.73 4.16
C LEU A 9 7.87 -19.15 5.54
N ARG A 10 7.30 -20.35 5.68
CA ARG A 10 6.85 -20.88 6.98
C ARG A 10 7.99 -20.98 7.97
N ARG A 11 9.13 -21.56 7.58
CA ARG A 11 10.31 -21.68 8.46
C ARG A 11 10.90 -20.33 8.86
N ALA A 12 10.88 -19.35 7.97
CA ALA A 12 11.36 -18.01 8.25
C ALA A 12 10.41 -17.22 9.18
N SER A 13 9.13 -17.58 9.23
CA SER A 13 8.06 -16.90 9.98
C SER A 13 8.07 -17.24 11.47
N THR A 14 9.20 -17.00 12.14
CA THR A 14 9.29 -17.13 13.61
C THR A 14 8.46 -16.06 14.31
N GLY A 15 8.11 -16.26 15.59
CA GLY A 15 7.33 -15.27 16.34
C GLY A 15 7.98 -13.89 16.41
N TRP A 16 9.31 -13.81 16.52
CA TRP A 16 10.04 -12.54 16.49
C TRP A 16 10.00 -11.88 15.12
N VAL A 17 10.08 -12.66 14.05
CA VAL A 17 9.94 -12.15 12.67
C VAL A 17 8.52 -11.61 12.46
N ALA A 18 7.49 -12.36 12.84
CA ALA A 18 6.10 -11.92 12.76
C ALA A 18 5.86 -10.66 13.61
N LEU A 19 6.42 -10.58 14.82
CA LEU A 19 6.33 -9.38 15.67
C LEU A 19 7.02 -8.17 15.03
N SER A 20 8.21 -8.37 14.44
CA SER A 20 8.92 -7.29 13.73
C SER A 20 8.13 -6.81 12.51
N ALA A 21 7.52 -7.74 11.77
CA ALA A 21 6.69 -7.42 10.62
C ALA A 21 5.42 -6.65 11.02
N LEU A 22 4.78 -7.06 12.12
CA LEU A 22 3.66 -6.33 12.71
C LEU A 22 4.07 -4.91 13.13
N LEU A 23 5.20 -4.76 13.80
CA LEU A 23 5.68 -3.44 14.22
C LEU A 23 5.95 -2.53 13.01
N ILE A 24 6.63 -3.04 11.97
CA ILE A 24 6.87 -2.29 10.73
C ILE A 24 5.55 -1.91 10.08
N PHE A 25 4.60 -2.84 9.97
CA PHE A 25 3.28 -2.60 9.41
C PHE A 25 2.52 -1.50 10.16
N LEU A 26 2.50 -1.54 11.50
CA LEU A 26 1.85 -0.54 12.34
C LEU A 26 2.51 0.83 12.21
N LEU A 27 3.85 0.89 12.26
CA LEU A 27 4.59 2.14 12.11
C LEU A 27 4.39 2.75 10.72
N PHE A 28 4.42 1.95 9.66
CA PHE A 28 4.18 2.42 8.30
C PHE A 28 2.74 2.95 8.15
N SER A 29 1.76 2.20 8.69
CA SER A 29 0.35 2.59 8.64
C SER A 29 0.05 3.86 9.45
N ALA A 30 0.71 4.05 10.59
CA ALA A 30 0.48 5.20 11.47
C ALA A 30 1.27 6.45 11.06
N LEU A 31 2.46 6.29 10.47
CA LEU A 31 3.37 7.41 10.20
C LEU A 31 3.45 7.77 8.71
N VAL A 32 3.43 6.79 7.82
CA VAL A 32 3.66 7.02 6.38
C VAL A 32 2.35 7.24 5.65
N LEU A 33 1.35 6.37 5.82
CA LEU A 33 0.09 6.46 5.08
C LEU A 33 -0.65 7.79 5.30
N PRO A 34 -0.78 8.32 6.54
CA PRO A 34 -1.48 9.59 6.75
C PRO A 34 -0.76 10.77 6.11
N GLN A 35 0.58 10.79 6.16
CA GLN A 35 1.38 11.85 5.53
C GLN A 35 1.22 11.85 4.01
N GLN A 36 1.18 10.67 3.39
CA GLN A 36 0.97 10.56 1.95
C GLN A 36 -0.46 10.91 1.56
N ALA A 37 -1.46 10.57 2.37
CA ALA A 37 -2.86 10.96 2.13
C ALA A 37 -3.03 12.49 2.18
N THR A 38 -2.50 13.16 3.21
CA THR A 38 -2.53 14.62 3.29
C THR A 38 -1.80 15.28 2.12
N LYS A 39 -0.62 14.78 1.78
CA LYS A 39 0.15 15.30 0.64
C LYS A 39 -0.60 15.12 -0.69
N ALA A 40 -1.25 13.97 -0.88
CA ALA A 40 -2.05 13.72 -2.08
C ALA A 40 -3.20 14.73 -2.18
N GLU A 41 -3.96 14.93 -1.10
CA GLU A 41 -5.05 15.94 -1.05
C GLU A 41 -4.56 17.36 -1.35
N GLU A 42 -3.38 17.74 -0.84
CA GLU A 42 -2.75 19.04 -1.12
C GLU A 42 -2.34 19.19 -2.59
N GLU A 43 -1.77 18.14 -3.19
CA GLU A 43 -1.25 18.16 -4.57
C GLU A 43 -2.36 18.02 -5.63
N THR A 44 -3.45 17.31 -5.33
CA THR A 44 -4.59 17.09 -6.24
C THR A 44 -5.74 18.07 -6.00
N GLY A 45 -5.78 18.75 -4.85
CA GLY A 45 -6.92 19.57 -4.43
C GLY A 45 -8.20 18.77 -4.16
N SER A 46 -8.10 17.43 -4.08
CA SER A 46 -9.24 16.52 -3.90
C SER A 46 -8.81 15.25 -3.17
N SER A 47 -9.60 14.81 -2.20
CA SER A 47 -9.43 13.50 -1.56
C SER A 47 -9.97 12.33 -2.38
N ASP A 48 -10.65 12.62 -3.49
CA ASP A 48 -11.27 11.60 -4.32
C ASP A 48 -10.21 10.93 -5.17
N SER A 49 -10.17 9.59 -5.17
CA SER A 49 -9.20 8.82 -5.95
C SER A 49 -9.79 7.50 -6.47
N PRO A 50 -9.29 6.99 -7.61
CA PRO A 50 -9.73 5.71 -8.14
C PRO A 50 -9.51 4.56 -7.16
N ASP A 51 -8.45 4.61 -6.36
CA ASP A 51 -8.05 3.54 -5.45
C ASP A 51 -8.73 3.57 -4.08
N THR A 52 -9.35 4.68 -3.71
CA THR A 52 -10.27 4.77 -2.57
C THR A 52 -11.72 4.51 -2.96
N SER A 53 -11.99 4.26 -4.24
CA SER A 53 -13.33 4.02 -4.78
C SER A 53 -13.60 2.53 -4.95
N PHE A 54 -14.73 2.05 -4.42
CA PHE A 54 -15.14 0.65 -4.62
C PHE A 54 -15.52 0.35 -6.08
N PHE A 55 -16.21 1.30 -6.73
CA PHE A 55 -16.67 1.19 -8.11
C PHE A 55 -16.52 2.54 -8.80
N TYR A 56 -16.11 2.53 -10.07
CA TYR A 56 -16.01 3.72 -10.90
C TYR A 56 -16.27 3.37 -12.37
N SER A 57 -16.78 4.35 -13.11
CA SER A 57 -16.91 4.32 -14.57
C SER A 57 -15.73 5.06 -15.24
N PRO A 58 -15.49 4.86 -16.55
CA PRO A 58 -14.50 5.65 -17.28
C PRO A 58 -14.74 7.17 -17.16
N SER A 59 -15.99 7.63 -17.17
CA SER A 59 -16.33 9.04 -16.97
C SER A 59 -15.96 9.56 -15.58
N ASP A 60 -16.00 8.71 -14.55
CA ASP A 60 -15.58 9.11 -13.20
C ASP A 60 -14.07 9.32 -13.16
N LEU A 61 -13.30 8.45 -13.81
CA LEU A 61 -11.84 8.59 -13.92
C LEU A 61 -11.45 9.87 -14.66
N TYR A 62 -12.11 10.18 -15.77
CA TYR A 62 -11.84 11.44 -16.49
C TYR A 62 -12.17 12.66 -15.63
N ARG A 63 -13.29 12.62 -14.90
CA ARG A 63 -13.68 13.71 -13.99
C ARG A 63 -12.67 13.89 -12.84
N MET A 64 -12.17 12.80 -12.25
CA MET A 64 -11.10 12.83 -11.25
C MET A 64 -9.81 13.40 -11.85
N ALA A 65 -9.40 12.92 -13.02
CA ALA A 65 -8.19 13.40 -13.69
C ALA A 65 -8.28 14.89 -14.07
N GLU A 66 -9.46 15.37 -14.44
CA GLU A 66 -9.73 16.79 -14.68
C GLU A 66 -9.66 17.60 -13.39
N SER A 67 -10.25 17.12 -12.29
CA SER A 67 -10.25 17.83 -11.01
C SER A 67 -8.85 18.02 -10.42
N TYR A 68 -7.94 17.07 -10.65
CA TYR A 68 -6.54 17.16 -10.20
C TYR A 68 -5.71 18.23 -10.94
N GLY A 69 -6.13 18.62 -12.14
CA GLY A 69 -5.31 19.46 -13.03
C GLY A 69 -3.99 18.78 -13.47
N GLU A 70 -3.16 19.48 -14.25
CA GLU A 70 -1.91 18.90 -14.77
C GLU A 70 -0.92 18.54 -13.67
N GLN A 71 -0.72 19.43 -12.70
CA GLN A 71 0.24 19.20 -11.61
C GLN A 71 -0.21 18.05 -10.70
N GLY A 72 -1.49 18.00 -10.32
CA GLY A 72 -2.04 16.93 -9.49
C GLY A 72 -1.98 15.57 -10.17
N ARG A 73 -2.21 15.49 -11.49
CA ARG A 73 -2.02 14.24 -12.26
C ARG A 73 -0.58 13.74 -12.22
N GLN A 74 0.41 14.63 -12.42
CA GLN A 74 1.83 14.26 -12.36
C GLN A 74 2.24 13.83 -10.94
N ALA A 75 1.74 14.51 -9.92
CA ALA A 75 1.93 14.16 -8.52
C ALA A 75 1.35 12.78 -8.19
N TYR A 76 0.10 12.52 -8.60
CA TYR A 76 -0.58 11.22 -8.42
C TYR A 76 0.22 10.06 -9.04
N ILE A 77 0.70 10.23 -10.28
CA ILE A 77 1.53 9.22 -10.95
C ILE A 77 2.84 9.00 -10.19
N ARG A 78 3.53 10.09 -9.79
CA ARG A 78 4.78 9.98 -9.04
C ARG A 78 4.58 9.24 -7.72
N ALA A 79 3.52 9.55 -6.98
CA ALA A 79 3.15 8.85 -5.74
C ALA A 79 3.04 7.33 -5.96
N ARG A 80 2.30 6.90 -6.99
CA ARG A 80 2.08 5.49 -7.31
C ARG A 80 3.36 4.72 -7.67
N PHE A 81 4.32 5.40 -8.29
CA PHE A 81 5.60 4.81 -8.69
C PHE A 81 6.76 5.09 -7.72
N THR A 82 6.47 5.61 -6.52
CA THR A 82 7.50 5.88 -5.50
C THR A 82 7.14 5.21 -4.17
N PHE A 83 6.47 5.92 -3.27
CA PHE A 83 6.17 5.39 -1.94
C PHE A 83 5.23 4.20 -2.01
N ASP A 84 4.28 4.21 -2.95
CA ASP A 84 3.22 3.22 -3.00
C ASP A 84 3.72 1.83 -3.43
N LEU A 85 4.91 1.74 -4.02
CA LEU A 85 5.60 0.47 -4.28
C LEU A 85 6.13 -0.20 -3.02
N VAL A 86 6.37 0.59 -1.95
CA VAL A 86 6.82 0.07 -0.65
C VAL A 86 5.66 -0.60 0.10
N TRP A 87 4.44 -0.09 -0.08
CA TRP A 87 3.25 -0.62 0.58
C TRP A 87 3.00 -2.12 0.37
N PRO A 88 2.96 -2.66 -0.88
CA PRO A 88 2.76 -4.10 -1.08
C PRO A 88 3.89 -4.93 -0.49
N LEU A 89 5.12 -4.41 -0.37
CA LEU A 89 6.24 -5.13 0.26
C LEU A 89 6.04 -5.24 1.78
N VAL A 90 5.70 -4.12 2.43
CA VAL A 90 5.40 -4.09 3.86
C VAL A 90 4.20 -4.99 4.17
N TYR A 91 3.14 -4.86 3.37
CA TYR A 91 1.91 -5.63 3.55
C TYR A 91 2.11 -7.13 3.31
N THR A 92 2.83 -7.49 2.23
CA THR A 92 3.16 -8.90 1.93
C THR A 92 4.03 -9.51 3.01
N PHE A 93 5.05 -8.78 3.49
CA PHE A 93 5.91 -9.24 4.56
C PHE A 93 5.09 -9.54 5.81
N PHE A 94 4.27 -8.58 6.26
CA PHE A 94 3.39 -8.73 7.40
C PHE A 94 2.42 -9.91 7.27
N LEU A 95 1.66 -9.99 6.18
CA LEU A 95 0.68 -11.06 5.99
C LEU A 95 1.35 -12.43 5.92
N THR A 96 2.43 -12.55 5.16
CA THR A 96 3.13 -13.82 4.97
C THR A 96 3.69 -14.34 6.29
N THR A 97 4.35 -13.48 7.07
CA THR A 97 4.93 -13.89 8.34
C THR A 97 3.88 -14.16 9.41
N SER A 98 2.78 -13.40 9.41
CA SER A 98 1.71 -13.59 10.38
C SER A 98 0.95 -14.89 10.12
N ILE A 99 0.58 -15.16 8.86
CA ILE A 99 -0.08 -16.41 8.48
C ILE A 99 0.87 -17.59 8.72
N GLY A 100 2.14 -17.46 8.33
CA GLY A 100 3.14 -18.49 8.52
C GLY A 100 3.41 -18.81 9.99
N TRP A 101 3.38 -17.83 10.88
CA TRP A 101 3.56 -18.06 12.32
C TRP A 101 2.30 -18.63 13.01
N VAL A 102 1.11 -18.18 12.62
CA VAL A 102 -0.15 -18.62 13.26
C VAL A 102 -0.59 -20.00 12.78
N PHE A 103 -0.36 -20.34 11.51
CA PHE A 103 -0.91 -21.54 10.88
C PHE A 103 0.13 -22.47 10.23
N GLY A 104 1.40 -22.06 10.17
CA GLY A 104 2.49 -22.80 9.52
C GLY A 104 3.22 -23.74 10.45
#